data_AF-W2QDR1-F1
#
_entry.id   AF-W2QDR1-F1
#
_cell.length_a   1.000
_cell.length_b   1.000
_cell.length_c   1.000
_cell.angle_alpha   90.00
_cell.angle_beta   90.00
_cell.angle_gamma   90.00
#
_symmetry.space_group_name_H-M   'P 1'
#
loop_
_entity.id
_entity.type
_entity.pdbx_description
1 polymer ?
#
loop_
_entity_poly.entity_id
_entity_poly.type
_entity_poly.pdbx_seq_one_letter_code
_entity_poly.pdbx_strand_id
1 'polypeptide(L)'
;MHVGRTVSGLPPDSHEFAVLPPHFEERDETIENAIDCAFPGMPANLTYIGEFCLASLVYHEPYLRLNIPKCHPLFEPPLFQHPTLLSDLLAKLRGIKDRTGRLHATGVPPYVAILGKMKGLLEATLQTVEHIGAARASTVKEIMSELEKRAIGAGTVTFEGLDLALKRCLDTVGVMDLVNKLNTTPVQTTCQLVEGETPVIPSFFWGGRFRRVPQEFQLPDCSVATLWVMWQCGNATKKIPPLRMLDGLDMPNRNMQKKT
;
A
#
# COMPACT_ATOMS: atom_id res chain seq x y z
N MET A 1 7.01 -21.71 16.24
CA MET A 1 6.30 -21.11 15.08
C MET A 1 7.17 -20.95 13.83
N HIS A 2 8.41 -20.42 13.91
CA HIS A 2 9.23 -20.07 12.72
C HIS A 2 9.35 -21.18 11.66
N VAL A 3 9.89 -22.36 12.04
CA VAL A 3 10.03 -23.51 11.13
C VAL A 3 8.69 -23.91 10.47
N GLY A 4 7.60 -23.94 11.25
CA GLY A 4 6.27 -24.25 10.73
C GLY A 4 5.82 -23.28 9.64
N ARG A 5 5.99 -21.97 9.84
CA ARG A 5 5.66 -20.96 8.82
C ARG A 5 6.52 -21.11 7.57
N THR A 6 7.82 -21.34 7.72
CA THR A 6 8.74 -21.57 6.59
C THR A 6 8.32 -22.79 5.77
N VAL A 7 7.98 -23.91 6.43
CA VAL A 7 7.52 -25.15 5.76
C VAL A 7 6.14 -24.96 5.12
N SER A 8 5.25 -24.15 5.70
CA SER A 8 3.98 -23.76 5.10
C SER A 8 4.09 -22.68 4.00
N GLY A 9 5.29 -22.29 3.58
CA GLY A 9 5.51 -21.27 2.54
C GLY A 9 5.10 -19.84 2.94
N LEU A 10 4.85 -19.59 4.24
CA LEU A 10 4.48 -18.26 4.73
C LEU A 10 5.74 -17.40 4.97
N PRO A 11 5.72 -16.09 4.62
CA PRO A 11 6.87 -15.22 4.84
C PRO A 11 7.35 -15.21 6.31
N PRO A 12 8.64 -15.54 6.58
CA PRO A 12 9.20 -15.52 7.93
C PRO A 12 9.49 -14.09 8.43
N ASP A 13 9.61 -13.13 7.53
CA ASP A 13 10.05 -11.75 7.82
C ASP A 13 8.89 -10.73 7.75
N SER A 14 7.65 -11.19 7.90
CA SER A 14 6.47 -10.32 7.94
C SER A 14 6.11 -9.89 9.37
N HIS A 15 5.57 -8.68 9.55
CA HIS A 15 4.91 -8.27 10.82
C HIS A 15 3.68 -9.16 11.16
N GLU A 16 3.14 -9.86 10.17
CA GLU A 16 2.08 -10.88 10.29
C GLU A 16 2.61 -12.27 10.65
N PHE A 17 3.88 -12.40 11.06
CA PHE A 17 4.45 -13.67 11.51
C PHE A 17 3.64 -14.32 12.64
N ALA A 18 3.15 -13.53 13.59
CA ALA A 18 2.33 -14.00 14.71
C ALA A 18 0.81 -13.92 14.42
N VAL A 19 0.40 -14.17 13.17
CA VAL A 19 -1.01 -14.43 12.81
C VAL A 19 -1.37 -15.86 13.23
N LEU A 20 -2.56 -16.02 13.81
CA LEU A 20 -3.14 -17.30 14.20
C LEU A 20 -4.02 -17.86 13.07
N PRO A 21 -4.20 -19.18 12.97
CA PRO A 21 -5.17 -19.75 12.03
C PRO A 21 -6.61 -19.29 12.36
N PRO A 22 -7.53 -19.32 11.38
CA PRO A 22 -8.96 -19.20 11.64
C PRO A 22 -9.39 -20.21 12.71
N HIS A 23 -10.08 -19.75 13.75
CA HIS A 23 -10.60 -20.60 14.83
C HIS A 23 -11.82 -19.96 15.49
N PHE A 24 -12.50 -20.73 16.33
CA PHE A 24 -13.54 -20.21 17.23
C PHE A 24 -12.98 -20.09 18.65
N GLU A 25 -13.45 -19.09 19.39
CA GLU A 25 -13.00 -18.85 20.76
C GLU A 25 -13.43 -19.99 21.69
N GLU A 26 -14.74 -20.23 21.72
CA GLU A 26 -15.42 -21.31 22.41
C GLU A 26 -16.15 -22.19 21.39
N ARG A 27 -16.34 -23.47 21.73
CA ARG A 27 -17.16 -24.40 20.94
C ARG A 27 -18.55 -24.45 21.56
N ASP A 28 -19.52 -23.88 20.87
CA ASP A 28 -20.93 -23.91 21.25
C ASP A 28 -21.72 -24.90 20.39
N GLU A 29 -22.99 -25.13 20.75
CA GLU A 29 -23.90 -26.02 20.01
C GLU A 29 -24.04 -25.62 18.53
N THR A 30 -23.86 -24.34 18.17
CA THR A 30 -23.92 -23.92 16.76
C THR A 30 -22.71 -24.46 15.99
N ILE A 31 -21.52 -24.41 16.60
CA ILE A 31 -20.29 -24.91 16.01
C ILE A 31 -20.30 -26.43 15.94
N GLU A 32 -20.81 -27.13 16.97
CA GLU A 32 -20.94 -28.60 16.93
C GLU A 32 -21.89 -29.05 15.82
N ASN A 33 -23.10 -28.49 15.75
CA ASN A 33 -24.04 -28.75 14.67
C ASN A 33 -23.46 -28.40 13.28
N ALA A 34 -22.63 -27.34 13.18
CA ALA A 34 -21.97 -26.96 11.93
C ALA A 34 -20.84 -27.92 11.53
N ILE A 35 -20.10 -28.49 12.48
CA ILE A 35 -19.10 -29.53 12.23
C ILE A 35 -19.80 -30.79 11.69
N ASP A 36 -20.88 -31.24 12.33
CA ASP A 36 -21.64 -32.40 11.88
C ASP A 36 -22.29 -32.19 10.49
N CYS A 37 -22.78 -30.99 10.21
CA CYS A 37 -23.31 -30.61 8.89
C CYS A 37 -22.23 -30.54 7.80
N ALA A 38 -21.01 -30.11 8.13
CA ALA A 38 -19.91 -29.96 7.17
C ALA A 38 -19.15 -31.28 6.94
N PHE A 39 -19.10 -32.14 7.96
CA PHE A 39 -18.27 -33.35 7.99
C PHE A 39 -19.03 -34.55 8.58
N PRO A 40 -20.14 -34.99 7.94
CA PRO A 40 -20.98 -36.05 8.48
C PRO A 40 -20.18 -37.35 8.70
N GLY A 41 -20.31 -37.92 9.89
CA GLY A 41 -19.59 -39.13 10.29
C GLY A 41 -18.14 -38.92 10.76
N MET A 42 -17.73 -37.69 11.07
CA MET A 42 -16.42 -37.44 11.68
C MET A 42 -16.29 -38.19 13.03
N PRO A 43 -15.21 -38.98 13.24
CA PRO A 43 -14.91 -39.57 14.55
C PRO A 43 -14.75 -38.52 15.65
N ALA A 44 -15.31 -38.77 16.84
CA ALA A 44 -15.28 -37.83 17.97
C ALA A 44 -13.86 -37.43 18.44
N ASN A 45 -12.85 -38.26 18.19
CA ASN A 45 -11.44 -37.93 18.46
C ASN A 45 -10.83 -36.93 17.45
N LEU A 46 -11.52 -36.64 16.34
CA LEU A 46 -11.10 -35.70 15.30
C LEU A 46 -11.90 -34.38 15.32
N THR A 47 -12.91 -34.23 16.18
CA THR A 47 -13.77 -33.02 16.26
C THR A 47 -12.96 -31.72 16.43
N TYR A 48 -11.83 -31.75 17.16
CA TYR A 48 -10.90 -30.61 17.24
C TYR A 48 -10.30 -30.21 15.89
N ILE A 49 -9.99 -31.17 15.02
CA ILE A 49 -9.52 -30.90 13.65
C ILE A 49 -10.68 -30.37 12.81
N GLY A 50 -11.87 -30.97 12.95
CA GLY A 50 -13.10 -30.51 12.30
C GLY A 50 -13.43 -29.04 12.59
N GLU A 51 -13.23 -28.59 13.84
CA GLU A 51 -13.39 -27.18 14.25
C GLU A 51 -12.48 -26.23 13.45
N PHE A 52 -11.19 -26.53 13.33
CA PHE A 52 -10.25 -25.72 12.53
C PHE A 52 -10.51 -25.82 11.02
N CYS A 53 -10.94 -26.99 10.52
CA CYS A 53 -11.34 -27.16 9.12
C CYS A 53 -12.59 -26.34 8.79
N LEU A 54 -13.61 -26.35 9.66
CA LEU A 54 -14.81 -25.53 9.54
C LEU A 54 -14.46 -24.03 9.56
N ALA A 55 -13.67 -23.59 10.55
CA ALA A 55 -13.22 -22.20 10.65
C ALA A 55 -12.45 -21.74 9.39
N SER A 56 -11.65 -22.63 8.80
CA SER A 56 -10.92 -22.37 7.56
C SER A 56 -11.85 -22.27 6.35
N LEU A 57 -12.84 -23.18 6.21
CA LEU A 57 -13.85 -23.12 5.14
C LEU A 57 -14.69 -21.84 5.22
N VAL A 58 -15.13 -21.46 6.42
CA VAL A 58 -15.91 -20.24 6.68
C VAL A 58 -15.09 -19.00 6.34
N TYR A 59 -13.83 -18.91 6.80
CA TYR A 59 -12.94 -17.79 6.49
C TYR A 59 -12.68 -17.63 4.98
N HIS A 60 -12.47 -18.75 4.28
CA HIS A 60 -12.12 -18.75 2.87
C HIS A 60 -13.33 -18.74 1.93
N GLU A 61 -14.57 -18.75 2.42
CA GLU A 61 -15.76 -18.82 1.55
C GLU A 61 -15.79 -17.77 0.42
N PRO A 62 -15.45 -16.48 0.62
CA PRO A 62 -15.44 -15.50 -0.46
C PRO A 62 -14.40 -15.83 -1.54
N TYR A 63 -13.26 -16.39 -1.14
CA TYR A 63 -12.22 -16.85 -2.05
C TYR A 63 -12.66 -18.12 -2.80
N LEU A 64 -13.30 -19.06 -2.12
CA LEU A 64 -13.83 -20.29 -2.71
C LEU A 64 -14.89 -19.96 -3.77
N ARG A 65 -15.88 -19.11 -3.46
CA ARG A 65 -16.91 -18.69 -4.43
C ARG A 65 -16.36 -17.90 -5.63
N LEU A 66 -15.23 -17.21 -5.46
CA LEU A 66 -14.59 -16.45 -6.54
C LEU A 66 -13.78 -17.36 -7.49
N ASN A 67 -13.17 -18.43 -6.98
CA ASN A 67 -12.19 -19.22 -7.73
C ASN A 67 -12.67 -20.64 -8.11
N ILE A 68 -13.73 -21.16 -7.50
CA ILE A 68 -14.27 -22.50 -7.76
C ILE A 68 -15.59 -22.38 -8.55
N PRO A 69 -15.82 -23.21 -9.59
CA PRO A 69 -17.09 -23.24 -10.32
C PRO A 69 -18.29 -23.45 -9.40
N LYS A 70 -19.38 -22.70 -9.62
CA LYS A 70 -20.61 -22.75 -8.78
C LYS A 70 -21.29 -24.13 -8.74
N CYS A 71 -21.03 -24.98 -9.72
CA CYS A 71 -21.52 -26.37 -9.81
C CYS A 71 -20.59 -27.39 -9.13
N HIS A 72 -19.54 -26.96 -8.44
CA HIS A 72 -18.60 -27.86 -7.78
C HIS A 72 -19.20 -28.46 -6.50
N PRO A 73 -19.07 -29.78 -6.25
CA PRO A 73 -19.69 -30.47 -5.09
C PRO A 73 -19.34 -29.89 -3.72
N LEU A 74 -18.22 -29.16 -3.60
CA LEU A 74 -17.86 -28.41 -2.38
C LEU A 74 -18.97 -27.44 -1.90
N PHE A 75 -19.83 -26.95 -2.79
CA PHE A 75 -20.93 -26.05 -2.43
C PHE A 75 -22.25 -26.76 -2.13
N GLU A 76 -22.35 -28.08 -2.33
CA GLU A 76 -23.56 -28.86 -2.02
C GLU A 76 -23.88 -28.98 -0.51
N PRO A 77 -22.90 -29.07 0.43
CA PRO A 77 -23.18 -29.17 1.86
C PRO A 77 -23.99 -27.99 2.43
N PRO A 78 -24.82 -28.22 3.47
CA PRO A 78 -25.67 -27.18 4.07
C PRO A 78 -24.92 -25.90 4.48
N LEU A 79 -23.65 -26.03 4.87
CA LEU A 79 -22.75 -24.93 5.23
C LEU A 79 -22.72 -23.82 4.17
N PHE A 80 -22.70 -24.16 2.88
CA PHE A 80 -22.64 -23.16 1.79
C PHE A 80 -24.02 -22.78 1.23
N GLN A 81 -25.05 -23.57 1.55
CA GLN A 81 -26.44 -23.37 1.11
C GLN A 81 -27.23 -22.42 2.03
N HIS A 82 -26.80 -22.21 3.28
CA HIS A 82 -27.48 -21.35 4.26
C HIS A 82 -26.67 -20.09 4.60
N PRO A 83 -26.96 -18.92 4.00
CA PRO A 83 -26.21 -17.69 4.22
C PRO A 83 -26.24 -17.18 5.67
N THR A 84 -27.33 -17.47 6.40
CA THR A 84 -27.47 -17.11 7.82
C THR A 84 -26.45 -17.86 8.67
N LEU A 85 -26.42 -19.20 8.59
CA LEU A 85 -25.45 -20.05 9.28
C LEU A 85 -24.01 -19.59 9.00
N LEU A 86 -23.68 -19.30 7.74
CA LEU A 86 -22.34 -18.85 7.37
C LEU A 86 -22.01 -17.45 7.94
N SER A 87 -23.00 -16.54 7.98
CA SER A 87 -22.84 -15.21 8.59
C SER A 87 -22.65 -15.30 10.11
N ASP A 88 -23.40 -16.18 10.77
CA ASP A 88 -23.29 -16.43 12.22
C ASP A 88 -21.93 -17.05 12.58
N LEU A 89 -21.44 -17.99 11.77
CA LEU A 89 -20.09 -18.57 11.93
C LEU A 89 -18.98 -17.54 11.64
N LEU A 90 -19.13 -16.69 10.62
CA LEU A 90 -18.19 -15.58 10.34
C LEU A 90 -18.11 -14.60 11.52
N ALA A 91 -19.24 -14.28 12.16
CA ALA A 91 -19.27 -13.39 13.33
C ALA A 91 -18.56 -13.98 14.56
N LYS A 92 -18.47 -15.31 14.67
CA LYS A 92 -17.76 -16.02 15.76
C LYS A 92 -16.26 -16.25 15.49
N LEU A 93 -15.77 -15.96 14.29
CA LEU A 93 -14.42 -16.31 13.84
C LEU A 93 -13.32 -15.40 14.44
N ARG A 94 -12.20 -16.00 14.87
CA ARG A 94 -11.02 -15.35 15.47
C ARG A 94 -9.71 -15.68 14.74
N GLY A 95 -8.62 -15.02 15.14
CA GLY A 95 -7.22 -15.40 14.85
C GLY A 95 -6.48 -14.58 13.79
N ILE A 96 -7.10 -14.23 12.67
CA ILE A 96 -6.36 -13.60 11.55
C ILE A 96 -6.08 -12.11 11.79
N LYS A 97 -7.07 -11.37 12.27
CA LYS A 97 -6.92 -9.97 12.70
C LYS A 97 -6.81 -9.84 14.22
N ASP A 98 -7.41 -10.79 14.94
CA ASP A 98 -7.47 -10.80 16.39
C ASP A 98 -6.37 -11.70 16.97
N ARG A 99 -5.54 -11.13 17.85
CA ARG A 99 -4.47 -11.83 18.57
C ARG A 99 -4.85 -12.12 20.04
N THR A 100 -6.06 -11.77 20.43
CA THR A 100 -6.64 -12.09 21.75
C THR A 100 -7.46 -13.36 21.66
N GLY A 101 -7.65 -14.03 22.80
CA GLY A 101 -8.42 -15.26 22.91
C GLY A 101 -7.62 -16.50 23.31
N ARG A 102 -8.25 -17.67 23.15
CA ARG A 102 -7.79 -18.99 23.61
C ARG A 102 -6.45 -19.42 23.04
N LEU A 103 -6.10 -18.99 21.82
CA LEU A 103 -4.84 -19.35 21.16
C LEU A 103 -3.84 -18.20 21.25
N HIS A 104 -2.58 -18.53 21.57
CA HIS A 104 -1.50 -17.54 21.59
C HIS A 104 -0.28 -17.98 20.76
N ALA A 105 0.32 -17.03 20.04
CA ALA A 105 1.44 -17.29 19.16
C ALA A 105 2.75 -17.46 19.97
N THR A 106 3.30 -18.68 19.99
CA THR A 106 4.53 -19.00 20.74
C THR A 106 5.77 -19.06 19.86
N GLY A 107 6.93 -18.71 20.42
CA GLY A 107 8.19 -18.66 19.68
C GLY A 107 8.18 -17.63 18.55
N VAL A 108 7.62 -16.45 18.83
CA VAL A 108 7.64 -15.27 17.96
C VAL A 108 8.97 -14.55 18.13
N PRO A 109 9.78 -14.40 17.07
CA PRO A 109 11.07 -13.70 17.16
C PRO A 109 10.92 -12.23 17.56
N PRO A 110 11.85 -11.65 18.35
CA PRO A 110 11.75 -10.25 18.79
C PRO A 110 11.65 -9.23 17.65
N TYR A 111 12.25 -9.50 16.48
CA TYR A 111 12.19 -8.60 15.32
C TYR A 111 10.76 -8.40 14.79
N VAL A 112 9.86 -9.38 14.99
CA VAL A 112 8.45 -9.27 14.55
C VAL A 112 7.73 -8.14 15.29
N ALA A 113 8.05 -7.92 16.57
CA ALA A 113 7.51 -6.80 17.34
C ALA A 113 8.03 -5.44 16.83
N ILE A 114 9.28 -5.39 16.35
CA ILE A 114 9.86 -4.20 15.72
C ILE A 114 9.17 -3.93 14.38
N LEU A 115 9.02 -4.94 13.51
CA LEU A 115 8.29 -4.83 12.24
C LEU A 115 6.84 -4.37 12.43
N GLY A 116 6.15 -4.90 13.46
CA GLY A 116 4.80 -4.43 13.83
C GLY A 116 4.77 -2.94 14.19
N LYS A 117 5.73 -2.47 15.00
CA LYS A 117 5.86 -1.03 15.33
C LYS A 117 6.22 -0.19 14.10
N MET A 118 7.09 -0.67 13.23
CA MET A 118 7.46 0.03 11.98
C MET A 118 6.26 0.17 11.03
N LYS A 119 5.42 -0.88 10.89
CA LYS A 119 4.16 -0.77 10.14
C LYS A 119 3.21 0.26 10.77
N GLY A 120 3.05 0.24 12.10
CA GLY A 120 2.22 1.23 12.81
C GLY A 120 2.70 2.67 12.62
N LEU A 121 4.02 2.91 12.63
CA LEU A 121 4.60 4.21 12.31
C LEU A 121 4.36 4.62 10.86
N LEU A 122 4.53 3.72 9.90
CA LEU A 122 4.26 4.00 8.49
C LEU A 122 2.81 4.41 8.26
N GLU A 123 1.85 3.65 8.82
CA GLU A 123 0.42 3.93 8.73
C GLU A 123 0.07 5.32 9.30
N ALA A 124 0.55 5.60 10.52
CA ALA A 124 0.36 6.91 11.15
C ALA A 124 0.99 8.05 10.32
N THR A 125 2.15 7.81 9.69
CA THR A 125 2.81 8.80 8.83
C THR A 125 1.96 9.09 7.57
N LEU A 126 1.45 8.05 6.91
CA LEU A 126 0.55 8.20 5.76
C LEU A 126 -0.72 8.98 6.15
N GLN A 127 -1.34 8.62 7.27
CA GLN A 127 -2.52 9.31 7.79
C GLN A 127 -2.23 10.81 8.08
N THR A 128 -1.05 11.14 8.63
CA THR A 128 -0.68 12.56 8.82
C THR A 128 -0.48 13.31 7.51
N VAL A 129 0.02 12.67 6.45
CA VAL A 129 0.16 13.28 5.12
C VAL A 129 -1.21 13.57 4.50
N GLU A 130 -2.17 12.66 4.64
CA GLU A 130 -3.56 12.88 4.20
C GLU A 130 -4.21 14.05 4.96
N HIS A 131 -4.07 14.09 6.28
CA HIS A 131 -4.57 15.21 7.10
C HIS A 131 -3.92 16.55 6.73
N ILE A 132 -2.61 16.58 6.44
CA ILE A 132 -1.92 17.79 5.93
C ILE A 132 -2.48 18.21 4.57
N GLY A 133 -2.75 17.26 3.67
CA GLY A 133 -3.38 17.52 2.38
C GLY A 133 -4.78 18.13 2.52
N ALA A 134 -5.62 17.56 3.38
CA ALA A 134 -6.95 18.06 3.68
C ALA A 134 -6.92 19.44 4.35
N ALA A 135 -6.04 19.64 5.34
CA ALA A 135 -5.86 20.92 6.01
C ALA A 135 -5.42 22.02 5.03
N ARG A 136 -4.42 21.74 4.17
CA ARG A 136 -3.98 22.66 3.11
C ARG A 136 -5.14 23.09 2.20
N ALA A 137 -5.97 22.14 1.78
CA ALA A 137 -7.12 22.43 0.93
C ALA A 137 -8.16 23.32 1.64
N SER A 138 -8.42 23.07 2.94
CA SER A 138 -9.31 23.91 3.75
C SER A 138 -8.73 25.32 3.92
N THR A 139 -7.47 25.46 4.32
CA THR A 139 -6.82 26.76 4.54
C THR A 139 -6.79 27.62 3.27
N VAL A 140 -6.52 27.03 2.09
CA VAL A 140 -6.58 27.79 0.82
C VAL A 140 -8.00 28.30 0.54
N LYS A 141 -9.02 27.45 0.75
CA LYS A 141 -10.43 27.82 0.58
C LYS A 141 -10.88 28.91 1.57
N GLU A 142 -10.45 28.82 2.83
CA GLU A 142 -10.72 29.81 3.88
C GLU A 142 -10.06 31.17 3.55
N ILE A 143 -8.81 31.17 3.09
CA ILE A 143 -8.11 32.38 2.66
C ILE A 143 -8.82 33.02 1.47
N MET A 144 -9.20 32.26 0.44
CA MET A 144 -9.95 32.78 -0.71
C MET A 144 -11.27 33.44 -0.26
N SER A 145 -12.06 32.75 0.55
CA SER A 145 -13.34 33.25 1.04
C SER A 145 -13.21 34.55 1.87
N GLU A 146 -12.18 34.66 2.71
CA GLU A 146 -11.95 35.87 3.50
C GLU A 146 -11.38 37.02 2.65
N LEU A 147 -10.61 36.74 1.59
CA LEU A 147 -10.17 37.74 0.60
C LEU A 147 -11.34 38.29 -0.22
N GLU A 148 -12.19 37.42 -0.75
CA GLU A 148 -13.43 37.77 -1.47
C GLU A 148 -14.32 38.68 -0.61
N LYS A 149 -14.57 38.25 0.65
CA LYS A 149 -15.36 38.99 1.63
C LYS A 149 -14.78 40.37 1.98
N ARG A 150 -13.46 40.51 2.11
CA ARG A 150 -12.81 41.81 2.42
C ARG A 150 -12.81 42.76 1.24
N ALA A 151 -12.65 42.26 0.02
CA ALA A 151 -12.62 43.11 -1.17
C ALA A 151 -13.96 43.81 -1.43
N ILE A 152 -15.09 43.18 -1.07
CA ILE A 152 -16.42 43.80 -1.08
C ILE A 152 -16.48 45.06 -0.19
N GLY A 153 -15.78 45.06 0.95
CA GLY A 153 -15.77 46.19 1.89
C GLY A 153 -14.78 47.31 1.57
N ALA A 154 -13.75 47.04 0.75
CA ALA A 154 -12.65 47.96 0.48
C ALA A 154 -12.81 48.79 -0.81
N GLY A 155 -13.91 48.64 -1.55
CA GLY A 155 -14.15 49.32 -2.83
C GLY A 155 -13.15 48.95 -3.94
N THR A 156 -12.26 47.98 -3.69
CA THR A 156 -11.25 47.53 -4.64
C THR A 156 -11.82 46.35 -5.41
N VAL A 157 -12.16 46.58 -6.67
CA VAL A 157 -12.90 45.63 -7.51
C VAL A 157 -12.15 44.31 -7.60
N THR A 158 -12.78 43.20 -7.15
CA THR A 158 -12.23 41.85 -7.37
C THR A 158 -12.20 41.52 -8.85
N PHE A 159 -11.30 40.62 -9.25
CA PHE A 159 -11.27 40.12 -10.62
C PHE A 159 -12.65 39.63 -11.07
N GLU A 160 -13.34 38.85 -10.24
CA GLU A 160 -14.69 38.33 -10.51
C GLU A 160 -15.76 39.45 -10.56
N GLY A 161 -15.68 40.47 -9.70
CA GLY A 161 -16.60 41.62 -9.74
C GLY A 161 -16.43 42.48 -10.99
N LEU A 162 -15.18 42.64 -11.47
CA LEU A 162 -14.86 43.34 -12.71
C LEU A 162 -15.30 42.51 -13.94
N ASP A 163 -15.01 41.21 -13.92
CA ASP A 163 -15.34 40.24 -14.96
C ASP A 163 -16.86 40.10 -15.14
N LEU A 164 -17.64 40.00 -14.05
CA LEU A 164 -19.11 39.93 -14.12
C LEU A 164 -19.71 41.23 -14.67
N ALA A 165 -19.14 42.39 -14.32
CA ALA A 165 -19.59 43.70 -14.83
C ALA A 165 -19.27 43.85 -16.33
N LEU A 166 -18.04 43.49 -16.75
CA LEU A 166 -17.63 43.51 -18.16
C LEU A 166 -18.44 42.52 -19.01
N LYS A 167 -18.64 41.28 -18.54
CA LYS A 167 -19.47 40.28 -19.23
C LYS A 167 -20.89 40.79 -19.43
N ARG A 168 -21.53 41.38 -18.41
CA ARG A 168 -22.85 42.02 -18.56
C ARG A 168 -22.86 43.11 -19.63
N CYS A 169 -21.87 43.99 -19.66
CA CYS A 169 -21.79 45.03 -20.69
C CYS A 169 -21.57 44.44 -22.10
N LEU A 170 -20.77 43.38 -22.24
CA LEU A 170 -20.45 42.76 -23.54
C LEU A 170 -21.57 41.87 -24.07
N ASP A 171 -22.32 41.19 -23.20
CA ASP A 171 -23.57 40.49 -23.55
C ASP A 171 -24.64 41.49 -24.02
N THR A 172 -24.77 42.63 -23.34
CA THR A 172 -25.76 43.68 -23.70
C THR A 172 -25.49 44.29 -25.08
N VAL A 173 -24.25 44.19 -25.58
CA VAL A 173 -23.82 44.67 -26.91
C VAL A 173 -23.69 43.51 -27.92
N GLY A 174 -24.04 42.28 -27.54
CA GLY A 174 -24.05 41.11 -28.44
C GLY A 174 -22.68 40.60 -28.88
N VAL A 175 -21.60 41.01 -28.20
CA VAL A 175 -20.21 40.71 -28.62
C VAL A 175 -19.82 39.27 -28.33
N MET A 176 -20.38 38.68 -27.27
CA MET A 176 -19.97 37.36 -26.76
C MET A 176 -20.32 36.20 -27.72
N ASP A 177 -21.42 36.32 -28.48
CA ASP A 177 -21.80 35.34 -29.52
C ASP A 177 -20.86 35.33 -30.74
N LEU A 178 -20.14 36.44 -30.98
CA LEU A 178 -19.16 36.55 -32.06
C LEU A 178 -17.81 35.94 -31.64
N VAL A 179 -17.43 36.09 -30.37
CA VAL A 179 -16.16 35.60 -29.81
C VAL A 179 -16.15 34.07 -29.68
N ASN A 180 -17.25 33.46 -29.23
CA ASN A 180 -17.38 32.01 -29.07
C ASN A 180 -17.24 31.21 -30.38
N LYS A 181 -17.30 31.86 -31.54
CA LYS A 181 -17.20 31.21 -32.86
C LYS A 181 -15.82 31.25 -33.50
N LEU A 182 -14.88 32.08 -33.01
CA LEU A 182 -13.70 32.42 -33.82
C LEU A 182 -12.44 31.58 -33.57
N ASN A 183 -11.94 31.43 -32.35
CA ASN A 183 -10.68 30.67 -32.12
C ASN A 183 -10.71 29.95 -30.75
N THR A 184 -10.69 28.62 -30.66
CA THR A 184 -9.53 27.70 -30.77
C THR A 184 -8.31 28.06 -29.91
N THR A 185 -8.06 27.21 -28.90
CA THR A 185 -6.78 26.81 -28.27
C THR A 185 -5.64 27.84 -28.08
N PRO A 186 -5.26 28.14 -26.83
CA PRO A 186 -3.93 28.64 -26.47
C PRO A 186 -2.94 27.52 -26.10
N VAL A 187 -1.64 27.80 -26.25
CA VAL A 187 -0.47 26.96 -25.97
C VAL A 187 0.39 27.63 -24.89
N GLN A 188 0.94 26.84 -23.95
CA GLN A 188 2.18 26.98 -23.10
C GLN A 188 2.65 28.40 -22.64
N THR A 189 3.33 28.64 -21.50
CA THR A 189 4.55 27.98 -20.98
C THR A 189 4.99 28.57 -19.61
N THR A 190 5.70 27.79 -18.76
CA THR A 190 6.64 28.24 -17.67
C THR A 190 6.05 29.03 -16.48
N CYS A 191 6.63 29.16 -15.27
CA CYS A 191 7.91 28.73 -14.62
C CYS A 191 7.64 28.65 -13.08
N GLN A 192 8.52 28.29 -12.10
CA GLN A 192 9.95 27.91 -12.01
C GLN A 192 10.11 26.65 -11.09
N LEU A 193 11.28 26.46 -10.44
CA LEU A 193 11.55 25.52 -9.34
C LEU A 193 12.35 26.24 -8.23
N VAL A 194 12.26 25.75 -6.97
CA VAL A 194 13.11 26.18 -5.84
C VAL A 194 13.73 24.94 -5.19
N GLU A 195 15.01 25.03 -4.83
CA GLU A 195 15.86 23.90 -4.47
C GLU A 195 15.68 23.41 -3.03
N GLY A 196 15.92 22.12 -2.80
CA GLY A 196 16.06 21.49 -1.49
C GLY A 196 17.23 20.51 -1.52
N GLU A 197 18.05 20.53 -0.47
CA GLU A 197 19.41 19.96 -0.47
C GLU A 197 19.45 18.46 -0.83
N THR A 198 20.25 18.12 -1.85
CA THR A 198 20.48 16.73 -2.24
C THR A 198 21.73 16.17 -1.55
N PRO A 199 21.70 14.94 -1.03
CA PRO A 199 22.88 14.31 -0.45
C PRO A 199 23.94 14.11 -1.53
N VAL A 200 25.15 14.62 -1.31
CA VAL A 200 26.23 14.66 -2.31
C VAL A 200 26.57 13.26 -2.82
N ILE A 201 26.13 12.95 -4.04
CA ILE A 201 26.50 11.71 -4.74
C ILE A 201 27.92 11.91 -5.30
N PRO A 202 28.90 11.09 -4.89
CA PRO A 202 30.27 11.19 -5.39
C PRO A 202 30.31 10.89 -6.90
N SER A 203 30.82 11.84 -7.68
CA SER A 203 30.98 11.72 -9.13
C SER A 203 32.45 11.51 -9.50
N PHE A 204 32.67 10.53 -10.38
CA PHE A 204 34.00 10.18 -10.90
C PHE A 204 34.01 10.49 -12.41
N PHE A 205 35.04 11.14 -12.92
CA PHE A 205 35.11 11.50 -14.33
C PHE A 205 36.05 10.55 -15.10
N TRP A 206 35.48 9.73 -15.98
CA TRP A 206 36.24 8.84 -16.87
C TRP A 206 35.42 8.53 -18.13
N GLY A 207 36.11 8.19 -19.24
CA GLY A 207 35.45 7.99 -20.53
C GLY A 207 34.73 9.23 -21.07
N GLY A 208 35.17 10.44 -20.69
CA GLY A 208 34.59 11.71 -21.13
C GLY A 208 33.24 12.08 -20.49
N ARG A 209 32.78 11.37 -19.45
CA ARG A 209 31.53 11.65 -18.74
C ARG A 209 31.70 11.51 -17.22
N PHE A 210 30.81 12.15 -16.46
CA PHE A 210 30.66 11.89 -15.03
C PHE A 210 29.91 10.57 -14.80
N ARG A 211 30.40 9.78 -13.84
CA ARG A 211 29.97 8.42 -13.51
C ARG A 211 29.78 8.29 -12.01
N ARG A 212 28.88 7.39 -11.61
CA ARG A 212 28.52 7.15 -10.19
C ARG A 212 29.48 6.20 -9.46
N VAL A 213 30.43 5.62 -10.18
CA VAL A 213 31.47 4.72 -9.64
C VAL A 213 32.85 5.02 -10.25
N PRO A 214 33.96 4.68 -9.57
CA PRO A 214 35.32 4.78 -10.12
C PRO A 214 35.50 3.94 -11.39
N GLN A 215 36.50 4.28 -12.21
CA GLN A 215 36.84 3.51 -13.43
C GLN A 215 37.23 2.06 -13.13
N GLU A 216 37.85 1.82 -11.98
CA GLU A 216 38.25 0.50 -11.48
C GLU A 216 37.12 -0.27 -10.78
N PHE A 217 35.87 0.21 -10.85
CA PHE A 217 34.76 -0.43 -10.15
C PHE A 217 34.45 -1.83 -10.71
N GLN A 218 34.45 -2.80 -9.80
CA GLN A 218 33.97 -4.15 -10.04
C GLN A 218 32.91 -4.48 -8.99
N LEU A 219 31.89 -5.25 -9.38
CA LEU A 219 30.97 -5.83 -8.42
C LEU A 219 31.76 -6.76 -7.48
N PRO A 220 31.59 -6.66 -6.15
CA PRO A 220 32.36 -7.46 -5.22
C PRO A 220 31.89 -8.91 -5.24
N ASP A 221 32.85 -9.84 -5.37
CA ASP A 221 32.62 -11.26 -5.12
C ASP A 221 32.36 -11.47 -3.62
N CYS A 222 31.07 -11.46 -3.26
CA CYS A 222 30.59 -11.54 -1.89
C CYS A 222 29.30 -12.35 -1.81
N SER A 223 28.87 -12.68 -0.59
CA SER A 223 27.60 -13.38 -0.40
C SER A 223 26.41 -12.55 -0.92
N VAL A 224 25.34 -13.23 -1.34
CA VAL A 224 24.09 -12.58 -1.80
C VAL A 224 23.55 -11.61 -0.73
N ALA A 225 23.69 -11.95 0.56
CA ALA A 225 23.31 -11.07 1.66
C ALA A 225 24.15 -9.78 1.72
N THR A 226 25.46 -9.88 1.49
CA THR A 226 26.35 -8.71 1.41
C THR A 226 26.03 -7.83 0.20
N LEU A 227 25.74 -8.46 -0.95
CA LEU A 227 25.37 -7.75 -2.17
C LEU A 227 24.03 -7.00 -2.02
N TRP A 228 23.04 -7.59 -1.33
CA TRP A 228 21.76 -6.96 -1.02
C TRP A 228 21.90 -5.71 -0.14
N VAL A 229 22.78 -5.74 0.87
CA VAL A 229 23.09 -4.57 1.70
C VAL A 229 23.71 -3.45 0.85
N MET A 230 24.61 -3.78 -0.08
CA MET A 230 25.18 -2.78 -1.01
C MET A 230 24.15 -2.26 -2.03
N TRP A 231 23.20 -3.07 -2.45
CA TRP A 231 22.07 -2.64 -3.29
C TRP A 231 21.21 -1.59 -2.60
N GLN A 232 20.96 -1.75 -1.30
CA GLN A 232 20.10 -0.84 -0.55
C GLN A 232 20.82 0.40 0.03
N CYS A 233 22.06 0.24 0.49
CA CYS A 233 22.76 1.28 1.27
C CYS A 233 24.07 1.77 0.62
N GLY A 234 24.53 1.12 -0.45
CA GLY A 234 25.81 1.44 -1.09
C GLY A 234 27.00 1.06 -0.20
N ASN A 235 28.09 1.79 -0.34
CA ASN A 235 29.26 1.67 0.52
C ASN A 235 29.84 3.07 0.77
N ALA A 236 29.50 3.66 1.93
CA ALA A 236 29.96 4.99 2.33
C ALA A 236 31.50 5.10 2.39
N THR A 237 32.18 4.08 2.91
CA THR A 237 33.65 4.03 3.01
C THR A 237 34.33 4.07 1.64
N LYS A 238 33.78 3.34 0.65
CA LYS A 238 34.28 3.34 -0.73
C LYS A 238 33.68 4.44 -1.61
N LYS A 239 32.82 5.31 -1.05
CA LYS A 239 32.07 6.35 -1.78
C LYS A 239 31.29 5.79 -2.99
N ILE A 240 30.63 4.66 -2.82
CA ILE A 240 29.77 4.03 -3.83
C ILE A 240 28.31 4.22 -3.40
N PRO A 241 27.42 4.80 -4.24
CA PRO A 241 26.00 4.92 -3.91
C PRO A 241 25.31 3.55 -3.90
N PRO A 242 24.07 3.43 -3.36
CA PRO A 242 23.27 2.21 -3.47
C PRO A 242 23.26 1.66 -4.89
N LEU A 243 23.55 0.36 -5.08
CA LEU A 243 23.73 -0.19 -6.43
C LEU A 243 22.48 -0.04 -7.32
N ARG A 244 21.29 0.05 -6.73
CA ARG A 244 20.03 0.39 -7.43
C ARG A 244 20.03 1.74 -8.15
N MET A 245 21.01 2.61 -7.85
CA MET A 245 21.18 3.93 -8.45
C MET A 245 22.22 3.93 -9.58
N LEU A 246 22.79 2.79 -9.96
CA LEU A 246 23.72 2.68 -11.07
C LEU A 246 22.97 2.29 -12.34
N ASP A 247 23.24 3.00 -13.43
CA ASP A 247 22.79 2.62 -14.76
C ASP A 247 23.84 1.72 -15.43
N GLY A 248 23.47 0.93 -16.44
CA GLY A 248 24.42 0.11 -17.20
C GLY A 248 25.53 0.94 -17.83
N LEU A 249 25.24 2.21 -18.17
CA LEU A 249 26.25 3.16 -18.65
C LEU A 249 27.30 3.53 -17.59
N ASP A 250 27.03 3.41 -16.28
CA ASP A 250 28.01 3.64 -15.21
C ASP A 250 29.05 2.51 -15.09
N MET A 251 28.84 1.36 -15.74
CA MET A 251 29.76 0.23 -15.64
C MET A 251 30.94 0.36 -16.63
N PRO A 252 32.21 0.15 -16.17
CA PRO A 252 33.41 0.41 -16.99
C PRO A 252 33.67 -0.60 -18.12
N ASN A 253 33.07 -1.80 -18.08
CA ASN A 253 33.25 -2.83 -19.10
C ASN A 253 31.90 -3.22 -19.73
N ARG A 254 31.85 -3.30 -21.06
CA ARG A 254 30.68 -3.70 -21.88
C ARG A 254 30.02 -5.03 -21.44
N ASN A 255 30.76 -5.92 -20.79
CA ASN A 255 30.21 -7.17 -20.22
C ASN A 255 29.39 -6.94 -18.95
N MET A 256 29.68 -5.89 -18.18
CA MET A 256 28.89 -5.49 -17.00
C MET A 256 27.69 -4.63 -17.40
N GLN A 257 27.83 -3.77 -18.42
CA GLN A 257 26.73 -2.95 -18.98
C GLN A 257 25.53 -3.77 -19.50
N LYS A 258 25.73 -5.08 -19.74
CA LYS A 258 24.70 -6.03 -20.19
C LYS A 258 24.05 -6.85 -19.07
N LYS A 259 24.51 -6.69 -17.82
CA LYS A 259 24.07 -7.48 -16.65
C LYS A 259 23.27 -6.65 -15.65
N THR A 260 23.43 -5.33 -15.70
CA THR A 260 22.50 -4.30 -15.21
C THR A 260 21.31 -4.18 -16.15
#